data_AF-A0A957VQG4-F1
#
_entry.id   AF-A0A957VQG4-F1
#
_cell.length_a   1.000
_cell.length_b   1.000
_cell.length_c   1.000
_cell.angle_alpha   90.00
_cell.angle_beta   90.00
_cell.angle_gamma   90.00
#
_symmetry.space_group_name_H-M   'P 1'
#
loop_
_entity.id
_entity.type
_entity.pdbx_description
1 polymer ?
#
loop_
_entity_poly.entity_id
_entity_poly.type
_entity_poly.pdbx_seq_one_letter_code
_entity_poly.pdbx_strand_id
1 'polypeptide(L)'
;AVEQRQAVGLICNGLDPLSGEVAGPVPLRQGQGHLMELLALLARIQAHELETPLATWLPRRLNDLVWGTTVIVVTPHLDRETLWVLHNAYRRGSNVLVLICAPQTDYKVMQSQAERLGVTVHRTVWESELRQLEE
;
A
#
# COMPACT_ATOMS: atom_id res chain seq x y z
N ALA A 1 -7.53 -6.00 -11.56
CA ALA A 1 -7.69 -4.53 -11.65
C ALA A 1 -7.45 -3.98 -13.07
N VAL A 2 -6.26 -4.18 -13.65
CA VAL A 2 -5.91 -3.54 -14.95
C VAL A 2 -6.60 -4.17 -16.16
N GLU A 3 -6.81 -5.48 -16.18
CA GLU A 3 -7.66 -6.15 -17.19
C GLU A 3 -9.11 -5.65 -17.15
N GLN A 4 -9.56 -5.18 -15.98
CA GLN A 4 -10.87 -4.55 -15.78
C GLN A 4 -10.86 -3.03 -16.02
N ARG A 5 -9.77 -2.48 -16.60
CA ARG A 5 -9.57 -1.04 -16.89
C ARG A 5 -9.73 -0.14 -15.67
N GLN A 6 -9.45 -0.64 -14.47
CA GLN A 6 -9.46 0.18 -13.26
C GLN A 6 -8.29 1.17 -13.28
N ALA A 7 -8.53 2.39 -12.79
CA ALA A 7 -7.47 3.37 -12.62
C ALA A 7 -6.53 2.92 -11.48
N VAL A 8 -5.23 2.94 -11.73
CA VAL A 8 -4.20 2.56 -10.75
C VAL A 8 -3.16 3.67 -10.62
N GLY A 9 -2.57 3.79 -9.45
CA GLY A 9 -1.56 4.79 -9.11
C GLY A 9 -0.60 4.19 -8.10
N LEU A 10 0.53 4.87 -7.86
CA LEU A 10 1.55 4.42 -6.92
C LEU A 10 1.97 5.56 -6.03
N ILE A 11 2.08 5.26 -4.74
CA ILE A 11 2.78 6.10 -3.78
C ILE A 11 3.83 5.19 -3.17
N CYS A 12 5.09 5.57 -3.30
CA CYS A 12 6.22 4.81 -2.77
C CYS A 12 7.13 5.74 -1.97
N ASN A 13 7.82 5.15 -1.03
CA ASN A 13 8.74 5.79 -0.10
C ASN A 13 10.20 5.40 -0.37
N GLY A 14 10.46 4.62 -1.42
CA GLY A 14 11.81 4.27 -1.87
C GLY A 14 12.42 5.35 -2.77
N LEU A 15 13.74 5.29 -2.92
CA LEU A 15 14.51 6.22 -3.74
C LEU A 15 14.41 5.84 -5.22
N ASP A 16 14.18 6.83 -6.08
CA ASP A 16 14.39 6.67 -7.52
C ASP A 16 15.86 7.01 -7.83
N PRO A 17 16.68 6.02 -8.24
CA PRO A 17 18.11 6.26 -8.49
C PRO A 17 18.38 7.23 -9.64
N LEU A 18 17.39 7.49 -10.51
CA LEU A 18 17.55 8.46 -11.60
C LEU A 18 17.45 9.91 -11.13
N SER A 19 16.62 10.19 -10.12
CA SER A 19 16.48 11.53 -9.54
C SER A 19 17.34 11.75 -8.30
N GLY A 20 17.74 10.67 -7.60
CA GLY A 20 18.42 10.74 -6.30
C GLY A 20 17.47 11.11 -5.15
N GLU A 21 16.15 11.13 -5.40
CA GLU A 21 15.11 11.57 -4.48
C GLU A 21 14.09 10.46 -4.24
N VAL A 22 13.25 10.60 -3.20
CA VAL A 22 12.12 9.69 -3.00
C VAL A 22 11.19 9.75 -4.21
N ALA A 23 10.77 8.59 -4.71
CA ALA A 23 9.90 8.49 -5.86
C ALA A 23 8.62 9.33 -5.66
N GLY A 24 8.34 10.22 -6.62
CA GLY A 24 7.12 11.01 -6.63
C GLY A 24 5.88 10.12 -6.80
N PRO A 25 4.70 10.57 -6.34
CA PRO A 25 3.47 9.83 -6.54
C PRO A 25 3.13 9.73 -8.03
N VAL A 26 2.81 8.51 -8.48
CA VAL A 26 2.23 8.27 -9.81
C VAL A 26 0.71 8.36 -9.68
N PRO A 27 0.05 9.30 -10.39
CA PRO A 27 -1.38 9.54 -10.24
C PRO A 27 -2.23 8.37 -10.74
N LEU A 28 -3.48 8.29 -10.26
CA LEU A 28 -4.47 7.32 -10.74
C LEU A 28 -4.78 7.55 -12.22
N ARG A 29 -4.43 6.59 -13.08
CA ARG A 29 -4.79 6.59 -14.51
C ARG A 29 -5.09 5.18 -14.99
N GLN A 30 -5.76 5.09 -16.13
CA GLN A 30 -6.13 3.83 -16.78
C GLN A 30 -5.15 3.49 -17.91
N GLY A 31 -5.13 2.20 -18.29
CA GLY A 31 -4.44 1.71 -19.50
C GLY A 31 -3.19 0.88 -19.22
N GLN A 32 -2.86 -0.01 -20.14
CA GLN A 32 -1.70 -0.90 -20.02
C GLN A 32 -0.38 -0.14 -20.03
N GLY A 33 -0.25 0.93 -20.82
CA GLY A 33 0.95 1.77 -20.83
C GLY A 33 1.25 2.37 -19.46
N HIS A 34 0.22 2.88 -18.78
CA HIS A 34 0.33 3.42 -17.41
C HIS A 34 0.76 2.35 -16.38
N LEU A 35 0.21 1.13 -16.50
CA LEU A 35 0.66 0.01 -15.66
C LEU A 35 2.16 -0.30 -15.92
N MET A 36 2.59 -0.34 -17.18
CA MET A 36 3.99 -0.60 -17.50
C MET A 36 4.93 0.48 -16.95
N GLU A 37 4.51 1.75 -16.95
CA GLU A 37 5.25 2.84 -16.31
C GLU A 37 5.38 2.63 -14.80
N LEU A 38 4.29 2.24 -14.11
CA LEU A 38 4.30 1.89 -12.70
C LEU A 38 5.28 0.75 -12.39
N LEU A 39 5.22 -0.33 -13.17
CA LEU A 39 6.07 -1.51 -12.97
C LEU A 39 7.54 -1.21 -13.28
N ALA A 40 7.81 -0.40 -14.30
CA ALA A 40 9.17 0.05 -14.62
C ALA A 40 9.75 0.96 -13.53
N LEU A 41 8.92 1.77 -12.86
CA LEU A 41 9.32 2.52 -11.67
C LEU A 41 9.63 1.57 -10.51
N LEU A 42 8.69 0.68 -10.16
CA LEU A 42 8.89 -0.28 -9.06
C LEU A 42 10.12 -1.17 -9.24
N ALA A 43 10.44 -1.56 -10.48
CA ALA A 43 11.59 -2.41 -10.79
C ALA A 43 12.95 -1.75 -10.51
N ARG A 44 13.02 -0.41 -10.43
CA ARG A 44 14.26 0.32 -10.15
C ARG A 44 14.32 1.00 -8.80
N ILE A 45 13.17 1.15 -8.13
CA ILE A 45 13.12 1.77 -6.80
C ILE A 45 14.05 1.02 -5.85
N GLN A 46 14.85 1.77 -5.12
CA GLN A 46 15.75 1.22 -4.11
C GLN A 46 15.14 1.40 -2.72
N ALA A 47 15.29 0.37 -1.89
CA ALA A 47 14.95 0.47 -0.48
C ALA A 47 15.78 1.56 0.17
N HIS A 48 15.12 2.40 0.95
CA HIS A 48 15.73 3.48 1.71
C HIS A 48 15.09 3.49 3.08
N GLU A 49 15.91 3.57 4.12
CA GLU A 49 15.41 3.78 5.47
C GLU A 49 14.84 5.18 5.55
N LEU A 50 13.52 5.28 5.72
CA LEU A 50 12.92 6.57 5.99
C LEU A 50 13.18 6.92 7.44
N GLU A 51 13.65 8.15 7.65
CA GLU A 51 13.69 8.76 8.98
C GLU A 51 12.27 8.93 9.57
N THR A 52 11.25 8.96 8.71
CA THR A 52 9.85 9.21 9.11
C THR A 52 9.05 7.91 9.19
N PRO A 53 8.36 7.62 10.32
CA PRO A 53 7.46 6.48 10.44
C PRO A 53 6.32 6.50 9.42
N LEU A 54 5.88 5.31 8.99
CA LEU A 54 4.81 5.17 8.00
C LEU A 54 3.52 5.89 8.43
N ALA A 55 3.16 5.82 9.71
CA ALA A 55 2.02 6.52 10.30
C ALA A 55 2.09 8.05 10.15
N THR A 56 3.28 8.63 10.03
CA THR A 56 3.47 10.09 9.84
C THR A 56 3.52 10.47 8.36
N TRP A 57 4.12 9.62 7.54
CA TRP A 57 4.27 9.87 6.10
C TRP A 57 2.97 9.64 5.31
N LEU A 58 2.24 8.57 5.62
CA LEU A 58 1.08 8.10 4.86
C LEU A 58 -0.12 9.07 4.85
N PRO A 59 -0.52 9.74 5.95
CA PRO A 59 -1.70 10.61 5.96
C PRO A 59 -1.67 11.70 4.90
N ARG A 60 -0.49 12.32 4.68
CA ARG A 60 -0.31 13.39 3.69
C ARG A 60 -0.53 12.90 2.26
N ARG A 61 -0.32 11.60 2.01
CA ARG A 61 -0.47 10.96 0.71
C ARG A 61 -1.88 10.47 0.44
N LEU A 62 -2.65 10.16 1.49
CA LEU A 62 -4.02 9.65 1.38
C LEU A 62 -5.09 10.76 1.36
N ASN A 63 -4.74 12.00 1.67
CA ASN A 63 -5.70 13.10 1.77
C ASN A 63 -6.37 13.46 0.43
N ASP A 64 -5.67 13.29 -0.69
CA ASP A 64 -6.15 13.69 -2.01
C ASP A 64 -6.86 12.55 -2.76
N LEU A 65 -7.11 11.41 -2.10
CA LEU A 65 -7.77 10.27 -2.72
C LEU A 65 -9.28 10.51 -2.85
N VAL A 66 -9.80 10.12 -4.01
CA VAL A 66 -11.24 10.17 -4.29
C VAL A 66 -11.96 9.13 -3.42
N TRP A 67 -13.18 9.46 -3.00
CA TRP A 67 -14.07 8.52 -2.30
C TRP A 67 -14.24 7.22 -3.10
N GLY A 68 -14.29 6.08 -2.40
CA GLY A 68 -14.38 4.75 -3.01
C GLY A 68 -13.04 4.18 -3.54
N THR A 69 -11.93 4.92 -3.41
CA THR A 69 -10.60 4.41 -3.79
C THR A 69 -10.22 3.20 -2.94
N THR A 70 -9.76 2.13 -3.58
CA THR A 70 -9.11 1.00 -2.90
C THR A 70 -7.65 1.34 -2.65
N VAL A 71 -7.27 1.41 -1.38
CA VAL A 71 -5.90 1.62 -0.92
C VAL A 71 -5.29 0.27 -0.57
N ILE A 72 -4.27 -0.14 -1.33
CA ILE A 72 -3.47 -1.32 -1.04
C ILE A 72 -2.13 -0.85 -0.47
N VAL A 73 -1.86 -1.19 0.78
CA VAL A 73 -0.60 -0.88 1.46
C VAL A 73 0.26 -2.12 1.50
N VAL A 74 1.46 -2.04 0.93
CA VAL A 74 2.45 -3.12 0.99
C VAL A 74 3.54 -2.69 1.97
N THR A 75 3.72 -3.43 3.06
CA THR A 75 4.63 -3.05 4.16
C THR A 75 5.27 -4.28 4.81
N PRO A 76 6.52 -4.20 5.31
CA PRO A 76 7.10 -5.30 6.09
C PRO A 76 6.43 -5.45 7.47
N HIS A 77 5.88 -4.37 8.02
CA HIS A 77 5.29 -4.36 9.35
C HIS A 77 4.06 -3.45 9.41
N LEU A 78 3.05 -3.88 10.16
CA LEU A 78 1.89 -3.06 10.49
C LEU A 78 1.85 -2.86 12.00
N ASP A 79 2.01 -1.61 12.43
CA ASP A 79 1.88 -1.18 13.81
C ASP A 79 0.50 -0.55 14.09
N ARG A 80 0.22 -0.26 15.36
CA ARG A 80 -1.06 0.31 15.80
C ARG A 80 -1.28 1.73 15.28
N GLU A 81 -0.23 2.54 15.17
CA GLU A 81 -0.34 3.93 14.73
C GLU A 81 -0.72 4.00 13.24
N THR A 82 -0.05 3.19 12.42
CA THR A 82 -0.36 3.04 11.00
C THR A 82 -1.76 2.48 10.82
N LEU A 83 -2.17 1.49 11.64
CA LEU A 83 -3.52 0.94 11.60
C LEU A 83 -4.59 2.02 11.86
N TRP A 84 -4.36 2.95 12.79
CA TRP A 84 -5.27 4.08 13.02
C TRP A 84 -5.34 5.05 11.83
N VAL A 85 -4.22 5.31 11.17
CA VAL A 85 -4.20 6.10 9.93
C VAL A 85 -5.04 5.45 8.84
N LEU A 86 -4.92 4.14 8.69
CA LEU A 86 -5.69 3.35 7.74
C LEU A 86 -7.17 3.29 8.09
N HIS A 87 -7.51 3.16 9.37
CA HIS A 87 -8.89 3.29 9.84
C HIS A 87 -9.49 4.65 9.44
N ASN A 88 -8.72 5.73 9.59
CA ASN A 88 -9.20 7.06 9.17
C ASN A 88 -9.45 7.14 7.66
N ALA A 89 -8.64 6.47 6.83
CA ALA A 89 -8.90 6.38 5.39
C ALA A 89 -10.19 5.58 5.10
N TYR A 90 -10.38 4.44 5.77
CA TYR A 90 -11.61 3.66 5.70
C TYR A 90 -12.85 4.50 6.08
N ARG A 91 -12.77 5.25 7.18
CA ARG A 91 -13.85 6.13 7.65
C ARG A 91 -14.18 7.27 6.69
N ARG A 92 -13.24 7.67 5.81
CA ARG A 92 -13.47 8.64 4.73
C ARG A 92 -14.00 8.00 3.44
N GLY A 93 -14.23 6.69 3.43
CA GLY A 93 -14.84 5.95 2.34
C GLY A 93 -13.85 5.27 1.39
N SER A 94 -12.60 5.11 1.77
CA SER A 94 -11.68 4.21 1.05
C SER A 94 -11.93 2.75 1.43
N ASN A 95 -11.70 1.83 0.51
CA ASN A 95 -11.53 0.41 0.84
C ASN A 95 -10.06 0.19 1.19
N VAL A 96 -9.74 -0.43 2.32
CA VAL A 96 -8.33 -0.52 2.77
C VAL A 96 -7.89 -1.97 2.92
N LEU A 97 -6.81 -2.29 2.22
CA LEU A 97 -6.14 -3.59 2.22
C LEU A 97 -4.67 -3.40 2.60
N VAL A 98 -4.14 -4.27 3.45
CA VAL A 98 -2.72 -4.31 3.82
C VAL A 98 -2.14 -5.68 3.48
N LEU A 99 -1.02 -5.68 2.76
CA LEU A 99 -0.20 -6.85 2.50
C LEU A 99 1.07 -6.75 3.34
N ILE A 100 1.23 -7.66 4.29
CA ILE A 100 2.41 -7.76 5.17
C ILE A 100 3.40 -8.74 4.55
N CYS A 101 4.52 -8.22 4.07
CA CYS A 101 5.51 -8.99 3.30
C CYS A 101 6.70 -9.51 4.11
N ALA A 102 6.69 -9.36 5.44
CA ALA A 102 7.70 -9.92 6.33
C ALA A 102 7.07 -10.63 7.54
N PRO A 103 7.79 -11.55 8.21
CA PRO A 103 7.30 -12.18 9.44
C PRO A 103 7.01 -11.15 10.54
N GLN A 104 5.83 -11.21 11.13
CA GLN A 104 5.40 -10.38 12.26
C GLN A 104 4.81 -11.27 13.36
N THR A 105 5.36 -11.18 14.58
CA THR A 105 5.06 -12.08 15.70
C THR A 105 3.60 -12.02 16.16
N ASP A 106 2.99 -10.83 16.14
CA ASP A 106 1.64 -10.55 16.63
C ASP A 106 0.58 -10.51 15.52
N TYR A 107 0.89 -11.07 14.34
CA TYR A 107 0.04 -10.99 13.14
C TYR A 107 -1.44 -11.31 13.39
N LYS A 108 -1.76 -12.41 14.09
CA LYS A 108 -3.16 -12.81 14.31
C LYS A 108 -3.94 -11.82 15.18
N VAL A 109 -3.28 -11.27 16.20
CA VAL A 109 -3.87 -10.24 17.05
C VAL A 109 -4.08 -8.96 16.24
N MET A 110 -3.05 -8.54 15.49
CA MET A 110 -3.12 -7.37 14.61
C MET A 110 -4.22 -7.51 13.54
N GLN A 111 -4.33 -8.67 12.89
CA GLN A 111 -5.37 -8.97 11.89
C GLN A 111 -6.76 -8.82 12.49
N SER A 112 -7.03 -9.42 13.65
CA SER A 112 -8.34 -9.31 14.31
C SER A 112 -8.70 -7.88 14.73
N GLN A 113 -7.70 -7.08 15.11
CA GLN A 113 -7.90 -5.66 15.43
C GLN A 113 -8.18 -4.85 14.17
N ALA A 114 -7.47 -5.13 13.08
CA ALA A 114 -7.62 -4.44 11.81
C ALA A 114 -9.00 -4.70 11.17
N GLU A 115 -9.48 -5.93 11.20
CA GLU A 115 -10.81 -6.29 10.69
C GLU A 115 -11.93 -5.51 11.41
N ARG A 116 -11.82 -5.37 12.74
CA ARG A 116 -12.74 -4.55 13.54
C ARG A 116 -12.69 -3.05 13.20
N LEU A 117 -11.61 -2.61 12.58
CA LEU A 117 -11.40 -1.23 12.12
C LEU A 117 -11.70 -1.06 10.62
N GLY A 118 -12.22 -2.08 9.94
CA GLY A 118 -12.52 -2.01 8.50
C GLY A 118 -11.29 -2.06 7.61
N VAL A 119 -10.16 -2.56 8.13
CA VAL A 119 -8.90 -2.74 7.40
C VAL A 119 -8.66 -4.23 7.19
N THR A 120 -8.67 -4.67 5.94
CA THR A 120 -8.37 -6.06 5.60
C THR A 120 -6.85 -6.26 5.59
N VAL A 121 -6.35 -7.30 6.26
CA VAL A 121 -4.91 -7.57 6.36
C VAL A 121 -4.62 -9.00 5.91
N HIS A 122 -3.68 -9.14 5.01
CA HIS A 122 -3.15 -10.41 4.55
C HIS A 122 -1.65 -10.50 4.80
N ARG A 123 -1.21 -11.68 5.23
CA ARG A 123 0.20 -12.04 5.24
C ARG A 123 0.56 -12.55 3.84
N THR A 124 1.60 -11.99 3.25
CA THR A 124 2.09 -12.37 1.91
C THR A 124 3.61 -12.52 1.95
N VAL A 125 4.11 -13.26 2.94
CA VAL A 125 5.54 -13.54 3.10
C VAL A 125 6.00 -14.55 2.05
N TRP A 126 5.10 -15.46 1.68
CA TRP A 126 5.33 -16.45 0.62
C TRP A 126 4.37 -16.25 -0.54
N GLU A 127 4.82 -16.60 -1.75
CA GLU A 127 3.99 -16.54 -2.95
C GLU A 127 2.71 -17.39 -2.84
N SER A 128 2.77 -18.51 -2.11
CA SER A 128 1.59 -19.34 -1.84
C SER A 128 0.49 -18.61 -1.07
N GLU A 129 0.84 -17.68 -0.19
CA GLU A 129 -0.12 -16.87 0.56
C GLU A 129 -0.74 -15.78 -0.33
N LEU A 130 0.03 -15.27 -1.30
CA LEU A 130 -0.49 -14.31 -2.28
C LEU A 130 -1.50 -14.98 -3.22
N ARG A 131 -1.24 -16.22 -3.66
CA ARG A 131 -2.16 -16.98 -4.54
C ARG A 131 -3.50 -17.27 -3.87
N GLN A 132 -3.54 -17.40 -2.54
CA GLN A 132 -4.79 -17.59 -1.79
C GLN A 132 -5.73 -16.36 -1.85
N LEU A 133 -5.24 -15.21 -2.31
CA LEU A 133 -6.06 -14.00 -2.50
C LEU A 133 -6.73 -13.94 -3.88
N GLU A 134 -6.35 -14.81 -4.81
CA GLU A 134 -6.91 -14.88 -6.16
C GLU A 134 -8.14 -15.79 -6.26
N GLU A 135 -8.41 -16.57 -5.20
CA GLU A 135 -9.57 -17.47 -5.04
C GLU A 135 -10.77 -16.78 -4.36
#